data_AF-A0A0N4TFB9-F1
#
_entry.id   AF-A0A0N4TFB9-F1
#
_cell.length_a   1.000
_cell.length_b   1.000
_cell.length_c   1.000
_cell.angle_alpha   90.00
_cell.angle_beta   90.00
_cell.angle_gamma   90.00
#
_symmetry.space_group_name_H-M   'P 1'
#
loop_
_entity.id
_entity.type
_entity.pdbx_description
1 polymer ?
#
loop_
_entity_poly.entity_id
_entity_poly.type
_entity_poly.pdbx_seq_one_letter_code
_entity_poly.pdbx_strand_id
1 'polypeptide(L)'
;YKKNIAYHCSSAVFDEDSSRCSLYSTIQPTNNTLIRDTSTIYYEKHCFSEQLAKLCDGALIERQPQQILVTFPDAILTTSTLVKCLLKCFWSLQDGQTFQCHSLMYFYEQKVDNCVLNSRSKQNQPNSLRKETLTVVDYFGLDDCLKISLVDQVSKTNPIRTYAYKKHQNILISRKMHI
;
A
#
# COMPACT_ATOMS: atom_id res chain seq x y z
N TYR A 1 15.66 34.11 15.25
CA TYR A 1 15.46 33.27 14.06
C TYR A 1 15.38 31.80 14.47
N LYS A 2 14.18 31.20 14.52
CA LYS A 2 14.03 29.74 14.68
C LYS A 2 14.34 29.09 13.33
N LYS A 3 15.45 28.35 13.27
CA LYS A 3 15.82 27.54 12.10
C LYS A 3 14.74 26.46 11.96
N ASN A 4 13.91 26.57 10.93
CA ASN A 4 12.83 25.61 10.66
C ASN A 4 13.48 24.34 10.09
N ILE A 5 13.95 23.46 10.98
CA ILE A 5 14.54 22.18 10.58
C ILE A 5 13.37 21.31 10.13
N ALA A 6 13.30 21.03 8.82
CA ALA A 6 12.35 20.08 8.29
C ALA A 6 12.61 18.72 8.96
N TYR A 7 11.66 18.26 9.76
CA TYR A 7 11.76 16.95 10.39
C TYR A 7 11.57 15.87 9.31
N HIS A 8 12.61 15.10 9.05
CA HIS A 8 12.56 13.98 8.12
C HIS A 8 11.88 12.79 8.79
N CYS A 9 10.56 12.73 8.73
CA CYS A 9 9.79 11.57 9.21
C CYS A 9 9.79 10.46 8.17
N SER A 10 10.28 9.29 8.56
CA SER A 10 10.29 8.07 7.73
C SER A 10 9.31 7.02 8.26
N SER A 11 9.00 7.04 9.56
CA SER A 11 7.95 6.20 10.15
C SER A 11 7.30 6.88 11.37
N ALA A 12 6.13 6.39 11.77
CA ALA A 12 5.41 6.86 12.95
C ALA A 12 4.73 5.71 13.68
N VAL A 13 4.61 5.80 15.00
CA VAL A 13 3.80 4.89 15.82
C VAL A 13 2.72 5.71 16.51
N PHE A 14 1.46 5.38 16.25
CA PHE A 14 0.32 5.93 16.95
C PHE A 14 -0.17 4.93 18.00
N ASP A 15 -0.07 5.30 19.26
CA ASP A 15 -0.61 4.55 20.39
C ASP A 15 -2.05 5.04 20.65
N GLU A 16 -3.02 4.13 20.46
CA GLU A 16 -4.45 4.41 20.56
C GLU A 16 -4.87 4.65 22.02
N ASP A 17 -4.31 3.89 22.97
CA ASP A 17 -4.65 3.97 24.40
C ASP A 17 -4.31 5.34 24.99
N SER A 18 -3.14 5.88 24.63
CA SER A 18 -2.65 7.17 25.09
C SER A 18 -2.89 8.31 24.09
N SER A 19 -3.39 8.00 22.89
CA SER A 19 -3.55 8.94 21.78
C SER A 19 -2.25 9.70 21.43
N ARG A 20 -1.09 9.02 21.51
CA ARG A 20 0.23 9.62 21.27
C ARG A 20 0.83 9.16 19.94
N CYS A 21 1.34 10.10 19.15
CA CYS A 21 2.08 9.82 17.93
C CYS A 21 3.58 10.05 18.15
N SER A 22 4.38 8.99 17.99
CA SER A 22 5.84 9.05 18.03
C SER A 22 6.38 9.02 16.60
N LEU A 23 7.16 10.03 16.23
CA LEU A 23 7.74 10.16 14.90
C LEU A 23 9.20 9.70 14.91
N TYR A 24 9.62 9.04 13.83
CA TYR A 24 10.97 8.50 13.68
C TYR A 24 11.56 8.89 12.33
N SER A 25 12.88 9.12 12.31
CA SER A 25 13.62 9.47 11.10
C SER A 25 14.04 8.27 10.25
N THR A 26 13.85 7.06 10.77
CA THR A 26 14.17 5.80 10.10
C THR A 26 12.93 4.91 10.02
N ILE A 27 12.95 3.97 9.08
CA ILE A 27 11.98 2.87 9.00
C ILE A 27 12.57 1.73 9.84
N GLN A 28 11.76 1.07 10.68
CA GLN A 28 12.20 -0.13 11.40
C GLN A 28 12.58 -1.21 10.37
N PRO A 29 13.74 -1.87 10.50
CA PRO A 29 14.17 -2.88 9.54
C PRO A 29 13.14 -4.01 9.44
N THR A 30 12.81 -4.40 8.22
CA THR A 30 11.83 -5.43 7.83
C THR A 30 12.14 -6.84 8.33
N ASN A 31 13.20 -7.02 9.14
CA ASN A 31 13.60 -8.30 9.69
C ASN A 31 12.67 -8.66 10.87
N ASN A 32 11.44 -9.10 10.57
CA ASN A 32 10.52 -9.86 11.44
C ASN A 32 10.31 -9.39 12.90
N THR A 33 10.71 -8.18 13.27
CA THR A 33 10.78 -7.72 14.67
C THR A 33 9.64 -6.80 15.07
N LEU A 34 8.71 -6.50 14.16
CA LEU A 34 7.49 -5.80 14.51
C LEU A 34 6.55 -6.78 15.21
N ILE A 35 6.76 -6.93 16.52
CA ILE A 35 5.95 -7.73 17.43
C ILE A 35 4.53 -7.14 17.46
N ARG A 36 3.54 -8.03 17.48
CA ARG A 36 2.11 -7.72 17.50
C ARG A 36 1.76 -6.94 18.78
N ASP A 37 1.09 -5.80 18.63
CA ASP A 37 0.57 -4.98 19.72
C ASP A 37 -0.82 -4.42 19.32
N THR A 38 -1.82 -4.63 20.18
CA THR A 38 -3.23 -4.27 19.95
C THR A 38 -3.48 -2.78 20.03
N SER A 39 -2.63 -2.02 20.72
CA SER A 39 -2.88 -0.60 20.99
C SER A 39 -2.06 0.33 20.09
N THR A 40 -1.24 -0.20 19.17
CA THR A 40 -0.35 0.63 18.35
C THR A 40 -0.50 0.41 16.85
N ILE A 41 -0.55 1.53 16.11
CA ILE A 41 -0.61 1.59 14.65
C ILE A 41 0.72 2.15 14.13
N TYR A 42 1.42 1.38 13.30
CA TYR A 42 2.72 1.77 12.75
C TYR A 42 2.62 2.21 11.29
N TYR A 43 3.02 3.42 10.98
CA TYR A 43 3.00 4.01 9.64
C TYR A 43 4.41 4.06 9.06
N GLU A 44 4.54 3.74 7.77
CA GLU A 44 5.80 3.87 7.05
C GLU A 44 5.65 4.79 5.84
N LYS A 45 6.65 5.64 5.65
CA LYS A 45 6.76 6.46 4.45
C LYS A 45 7.62 5.72 3.42
N HIS A 46 7.00 5.38 2.30
CA HIS A 46 7.72 4.82 1.14
C HIS A 46 7.71 5.84 0.00
N CYS A 47 8.84 5.93 -0.69
CA CYS A 47 8.97 6.77 -1.87
C CYS A 47 8.52 5.98 -3.10
N PHE A 48 7.43 6.44 -3.73
CA PHE A 48 6.91 5.87 -4.97
C PHE A 48 7.10 6.85 -6.12
N SER A 49 6.89 6.37 -7.36
CA SER A 49 6.85 7.25 -8.51
C SER A 49 5.73 8.29 -8.34
N GLU A 50 5.94 9.49 -8.88
CA GLU A 50 4.96 10.57 -8.79
C GLU A 50 3.60 10.16 -9.38
N GLN A 51 3.62 9.38 -10.46
CA GLN A 51 2.42 8.83 -11.07
C GLN A 51 1.64 7.96 -10.10
N LEU A 52 2.33 7.10 -9.33
CA LEU A 52 1.67 6.26 -8.35
C LEU A 52 1.17 7.08 -7.15
N ALA A 53 1.93 8.09 -6.74
CA ALA A 53 1.50 8.98 -5.66
C ALA A 53 0.25 9.79 -6.01
N LYS A 54 0.16 10.23 -7.27
CA LYS A 54 -1.03 10.87 -7.83
C LYS A 54 -2.21 9.93 -7.93
N LEU A 55 -1.98 8.67 -8.32
CA LEU A 55 -3.05 7.69 -8.48
C LEU A 55 -3.78 7.41 -7.17
N CYS A 56 -3.04 7.41 -6.05
CA CYS A 56 -3.65 7.32 -4.73
C CYS A 56 -4.10 8.66 -4.15
N ASP A 57 -3.67 9.80 -4.69
CA ASP A 57 -3.96 11.15 -4.16
C ASP A 57 -3.89 11.28 -2.62
N GLY A 58 -2.87 10.65 -2.01
CA GLY A 58 -2.71 10.63 -0.56
C GLY A 58 -3.58 9.63 0.22
N ALA A 59 -4.41 8.83 -0.46
CA ALA A 59 -5.07 7.68 0.12
C ALA A 59 -4.08 6.64 0.61
N LEU A 60 -4.56 5.84 1.55
CA LEU A 60 -3.78 4.82 2.24
C LEU A 60 -3.83 3.50 1.47
N ILE A 61 -2.66 2.86 1.38
CA ILE A 61 -2.56 1.45 1.01
C ILE A 61 -2.64 0.64 2.30
N GLU A 62 -3.69 -0.18 2.46
CA GLU A 62 -3.83 -1.06 3.63
C GLU A 62 -2.82 -2.19 3.52
N ARG A 63 -1.90 -2.31 4.49
CA ARG A 63 -1.01 -3.47 4.62
C ARG A 63 -1.44 -4.33 5.80
N GLN A 64 -1.72 -5.61 5.54
CA GLN A 64 -1.97 -6.61 6.57
C GLN A 64 -0.85 -7.67 6.58
N PRO A 65 0.03 -7.65 7.60
CA PRO A 65 1.13 -8.58 7.67
C PRO A 65 0.69 -10.00 8.00
N GLN A 66 1.42 -11.00 7.49
CA GLN A 66 1.17 -12.42 7.76
C GLN A 66 -0.28 -12.81 7.45
N GLN A 67 -0.82 -12.26 6.37
CA GLN A 67 -2.17 -12.52 5.90
C GLN A 67 -2.13 -12.85 4.42
N ILE A 68 -2.98 -13.80 4.03
CA ILE A 68 -3.23 -14.18 2.65
C ILE A 68 -4.72 -14.07 2.34
N LEU A 69 -5.03 -13.72 1.10
CA LEU A 69 -6.37 -13.80 0.55
C LEU A 69 -6.55 -15.19 -0.09
N VAL A 70 -7.37 -16.03 0.52
CA VAL A 70 -7.64 -17.40 0.04
C VAL A 70 -8.71 -17.34 -1.05
N THR A 71 -8.26 -17.03 -2.27
CA THR A 71 -9.07 -16.99 -3.49
C THR A 71 -8.30 -17.56 -4.67
N PHE A 72 -8.96 -17.77 -5.81
CA PHE A 72 -8.24 -17.98 -7.07
C PHE A 72 -7.59 -16.65 -7.48
N PRO A 73 -6.25 -16.60 -7.59
CA PRO A 73 -5.58 -15.38 -8.01
C PRO A 73 -5.80 -15.13 -9.49
N ASP A 74 -5.95 -13.86 -9.87
CA ASP A 74 -6.14 -13.47 -11.26
C ASP A 74 -4.79 -13.48 -12.02
N ALA A 75 -3.68 -13.18 -11.35
CA ALA A 75 -2.34 -13.36 -11.89
C ALA A 75 -1.31 -13.67 -10.81
N ILE A 76 -0.29 -14.43 -11.19
CA ILE A 76 0.90 -14.71 -10.38
C ILE A 76 2.11 -14.30 -11.20
N LEU A 77 2.94 -13.43 -10.64
CA LEU A 77 4.08 -12.81 -11.30
C LEU A 77 5.35 -12.96 -10.45
N THR A 78 6.49 -12.85 -11.12
CA THR A 78 7.78 -12.69 -10.46
C THR A 78 8.20 -11.21 -10.51
N THR A 79 8.48 -10.62 -9.36
CA THR A 79 8.95 -9.22 -9.25
C THR A 79 10.14 -9.12 -8.29
N SER A 80 11.07 -8.20 -8.56
CA SER A 80 12.28 -8.08 -7.74
C SER A 80 12.07 -7.29 -6.44
N THR A 81 10.96 -6.57 -6.29
CA THR A 81 10.64 -5.75 -5.11
C THR A 81 9.13 -5.64 -4.92
N LEU A 82 8.70 -5.43 -3.66
CA LEU A 82 7.30 -5.09 -3.34
C LEU A 82 6.78 -3.90 -4.16
N VAL A 83 7.59 -2.85 -4.32
CA VAL A 83 7.19 -1.67 -5.09
C VAL A 83 6.87 -2.02 -6.54
N LYS A 84 7.63 -2.93 -7.16
CA LYS A 84 7.30 -3.41 -8.51
C LYS A 84 6.01 -4.22 -8.53
N CYS A 85 5.76 -5.05 -7.52
CA CYS A 85 4.51 -5.79 -7.39
C CYS A 85 3.29 -4.84 -7.26
N LEU A 86 3.40 -3.81 -6.41
CA LEU A 86 2.39 -2.75 -6.29
C LEU A 86 2.12 -2.09 -7.64
N LEU A 87 3.16 -1.68 -8.38
CA LEU A 87 3.00 -1.08 -9.70
C LEU A 87 2.30 -2.01 -10.70
N LYS A 88 2.62 -3.31 -10.69
CA LYS A 88 1.93 -4.31 -11.52
C LYS A 88 0.45 -4.45 -11.18
N CYS A 89 0.07 -4.30 -9.91
CA CYS A 89 -1.32 -4.26 -9.50
C CYS A 89 -1.99 -2.96 -9.98
N PHE A 90 -1.39 -1.80 -9.71
CA PHE A 90 -1.97 -0.51 -10.09
C PHE A 90 -2.20 -0.35 -11.59
N TRP A 91 -1.30 -0.90 -12.40
CA TRP A 91 -1.38 -0.82 -13.85
C TRP A 91 -1.88 -2.11 -14.49
N SER A 92 -2.60 -2.97 -13.77
CA SER A 92 -2.98 -4.29 -14.29
C SER A 92 -3.68 -4.21 -15.65
N LEU A 93 -4.65 -3.30 -15.81
CA LEU A 93 -5.32 -3.09 -17.09
C LEU A 93 -4.39 -2.50 -18.16
N GLN A 94 -3.56 -1.52 -17.81
CA GLN A 94 -2.62 -0.88 -18.74
C GLN A 94 -1.50 -1.82 -19.19
N ASP A 95 -1.13 -2.77 -18.35
CA ASP A 95 -0.15 -3.83 -18.64
C ASP A 95 -0.76 -5.00 -19.43
N GLY A 96 -2.02 -4.87 -19.89
CA GLY A 96 -2.68 -5.83 -20.76
C GLY A 96 -3.40 -6.98 -20.04
N GLN A 97 -3.54 -6.91 -18.71
CA GLN A 97 -4.36 -7.87 -17.97
C GLN A 97 -5.84 -7.59 -18.22
N THR A 98 -6.66 -8.63 -18.11
CA THR A 98 -8.12 -8.54 -18.32
C THR A 98 -8.90 -8.16 -17.05
N PHE A 99 -8.20 -7.76 -15.97
CA PHE A 99 -8.80 -7.43 -14.69
C PHE A 99 -8.17 -6.18 -14.07
N GLN A 100 -8.98 -5.43 -13.31
CA GLN A 100 -8.48 -4.39 -12.40
C GLN A 100 -8.03 -5.06 -11.10
N CYS A 101 -6.77 -4.91 -10.73
CA CYS A 101 -6.26 -5.43 -9.46
C CYS A 101 -6.71 -4.52 -8.31
N HIS A 102 -7.27 -5.10 -7.26
CA HIS A 102 -7.75 -4.43 -6.04
C HIS A 102 -6.93 -4.81 -4.80
N SER A 103 -6.23 -5.95 -4.84
CA SER A 103 -5.31 -6.35 -3.79
C SER A 103 -4.17 -7.20 -4.33
N LEU A 104 -3.09 -7.29 -3.56
CA LEU A 104 -1.99 -8.19 -3.85
C LEU A 104 -1.45 -8.87 -2.59
N MET A 105 -0.72 -9.97 -2.80
CA MET A 105 0.12 -10.58 -1.78
C MET A 105 1.56 -10.60 -2.28
N TYR A 106 2.50 -10.17 -1.41
CA TYR A 106 3.92 -10.20 -1.71
C TYR A 106 4.65 -11.14 -0.76
N PHE A 107 5.28 -12.15 -1.35
CA PHE A 107 5.98 -13.24 -0.69
C PHE A 107 7.48 -12.91 -0.67
N TYR A 108 8.02 -12.57 0.49
CA TYR A 108 9.34 -11.94 0.58
C TYR A 108 10.51 -12.91 0.36
N GLU A 109 10.32 -14.18 0.69
CA GLU A 109 11.37 -15.20 0.65
C GLU A 109 11.39 -15.95 -0.70
N GLN A 110 10.32 -15.81 -1.48
CA GLN A 110 10.12 -16.46 -2.76
C GLN A 110 10.87 -15.68 -3.85
N LYS A 111 11.71 -16.40 -4.61
CA LYS A 111 12.48 -15.83 -5.74
C LYS A 111 11.68 -15.77 -7.04
N VAL A 112 10.67 -16.62 -7.16
CA VAL A 112 9.75 -16.73 -8.30
C VAL A 112 8.32 -16.73 -7.77
N ASP A 113 7.38 -16.30 -8.59
CA ASP A 113 5.94 -16.32 -8.28
C ASP A 113 5.59 -15.63 -6.95
N ASN A 114 6.33 -14.57 -6.66
CA ASN A 114 6.32 -13.89 -5.37
C ASN A 114 5.34 -12.71 -5.30
N CYS A 115 4.66 -12.42 -6.40
CA CYS A 115 3.71 -11.33 -6.52
C CYS A 115 2.37 -11.89 -7.02
N VAL A 116 1.39 -11.99 -6.13
CA VAL A 116 0.06 -12.53 -6.44
C VAL A 116 -0.92 -11.37 -6.51
N LEU A 117 -1.57 -11.20 -7.66
CA LEU A 117 -2.51 -10.12 -7.93
C LEU A 117 -3.96 -10.63 -7.91
N ASN A 118 -4.85 -9.84 -7.32
CA ASN A 118 -6.26 -10.20 -7.20
C ASN A 118 -7.16 -9.01 -7.59
N SER A 119 -8.21 -9.30 -8.36
CA SER A 119 -9.36 -8.42 -8.59
C SER A 119 -10.25 -8.30 -7.37
N ARG A 120 -10.10 -9.23 -6.41
CA ARG A 120 -10.77 -9.25 -5.11
C ARG A 120 -9.92 -8.59 -4.04
N SER A 121 -10.56 -8.20 -2.95
CA SER A 121 -9.93 -7.59 -1.78
C SER A 121 -10.68 -7.96 -0.50
N LYS A 122 -10.11 -7.59 0.65
CA LYS A 122 -10.79 -7.64 1.96
C LYS A 122 -12.16 -6.97 1.96
N GLN A 123 -12.33 -5.87 1.22
CA GLN A 123 -13.58 -5.12 1.24
C GLN A 123 -14.70 -5.89 0.55
N ASN A 124 -14.41 -6.57 -0.56
CA ASN A 124 -15.40 -7.35 -1.31
C ASN A 124 -15.45 -8.84 -0.93
N GLN A 125 -14.41 -9.36 -0.27
CA GLN A 125 -14.31 -10.73 0.25
C GLN A 125 -13.68 -10.77 1.65
N PRO A 126 -14.36 -10.22 2.68
CA PRO A 126 -13.80 -10.12 4.03
C PRO A 126 -13.50 -11.48 4.67
N ASN A 127 -14.32 -12.50 4.35
CA ASN A 127 -14.20 -13.84 4.93
C ASN A 127 -13.07 -14.68 4.33
N SER A 128 -12.42 -14.20 3.27
CA SER A 128 -11.37 -14.94 2.54
C SER A 128 -9.97 -14.64 3.05
N LEU A 129 -9.80 -13.65 3.93
CA LEU A 129 -8.53 -13.38 4.58
C LEU A 129 -8.21 -14.40 5.67
N ARG A 130 -7.00 -14.92 5.63
CA ARG A 130 -6.49 -15.91 6.58
C ARG A 130 -5.07 -15.58 6.98
N LYS A 131 -4.76 -15.90 8.23
CA LYS A 131 -3.40 -15.79 8.75
C LYS A 131 -2.51 -16.83 8.06
N GLU A 132 -1.36 -16.38 7.57
CA GLU A 132 -0.27 -17.25 7.13
C GLU A 132 0.71 -17.44 8.31
N THR A 133 1.30 -18.62 8.43
CA THR A 133 2.18 -18.98 9.56
C THR A 133 3.52 -19.55 9.13
N LEU A 134 3.65 -19.97 7.87
CA LEU A 134 4.82 -20.67 7.37
C LEU A 134 5.73 -19.76 6.55
N THR A 135 5.15 -18.86 5.77
CA THR A 135 5.89 -18.03 4.82
C THR A 135 5.78 -16.55 5.16
N VAL A 136 6.87 -15.80 4.99
CA VAL A 136 6.85 -14.35 5.15
C VAL A 136 6.10 -13.69 3.99
N VAL A 137 4.85 -13.30 4.25
CA VAL A 137 3.95 -12.68 3.27
C VAL A 137 3.18 -11.53 3.89
N ASP A 138 2.91 -10.52 3.08
CA ASP A 138 1.99 -9.44 3.40
C ASP A 138 0.90 -9.32 2.34
N TYR A 139 -0.33 -9.11 2.82
CA TYR A 139 -1.47 -8.70 1.99
C TYR A 139 -1.52 -7.17 1.90
N PHE A 140 -1.85 -6.65 0.73
CA PHE A 140 -2.06 -5.22 0.47
C PHE A 140 -3.41 -4.98 -0.20
N GLY A 141 -4.26 -4.16 0.43
CA GLY A 141 -5.52 -3.68 -0.12
C GLY A 141 -5.38 -2.30 -0.75
N LEU A 142 -5.86 -2.13 -1.98
CA LEU A 142 -5.71 -0.89 -2.77
C LEU A 142 -7.04 -0.16 -3.02
N ASP A 143 -8.16 -0.67 -2.50
CA ASP A 143 -9.49 -0.14 -2.80
C ASP A 143 -9.63 1.36 -2.56
N ASP A 144 -9.11 1.87 -1.44
CA ASP A 144 -9.25 3.30 -1.10
C ASP A 144 -8.41 4.20 -2.02
N CYS A 145 -7.28 3.69 -2.50
CA CYS A 145 -6.48 4.35 -3.54
C CYS A 145 -7.19 4.33 -4.91
N LEU A 146 -7.84 3.22 -5.27
CA LEU A 146 -8.53 3.07 -6.55
C LEU A 146 -9.88 3.81 -6.63
N LYS A 147 -10.58 3.97 -5.51
CA LYS A 147 -11.86 4.71 -5.45
C LYS A 147 -11.72 6.16 -5.91
N ILE A 148 -10.59 6.82 -5.62
CA ILE A 148 -10.34 8.20 -6.03
C ILE A 148 -10.27 8.32 -7.56
N SER A 149 -9.68 7.31 -8.21
CA SER A 149 -9.59 7.25 -9.67
C SER A 149 -10.96 7.22 -10.35
N LEU A 150 -12.04 6.78 -9.69
CA LEU A 150 -13.39 6.78 -10.25
C LEU A 150 -14.13 8.11 -10.05
N VAL A 151 -13.88 8.81 -8.93
CA VAL A 151 -14.49 10.13 -8.65
C VAL A 151 -13.93 11.21 -9.60
N ASP A 152 -12.66 11.09 -9.98
CA ASP A 152 -12.02 11.95 -10.98
C ASP A 152 -12.46 11.68 -12.44
N GLN A 153 -13.06 10.51 -12.70
CA GLN A 153 -13.59 10.14 -14.02
C GLN A 153 -15.04 10.60 -14.21
N VAL A 154 -15.83 10.69 -13.13
CA VAL A 154 -17.21 11.20 -13.18
C VAL A 154 -17.26 12.72 -13.37
N SER A 155 -16.19 13.44 -13.02
CA SER A 155 -16.13 14.91 -13.09
C SER A 155 -15.52 15.49 -14.38
N LYS A 156 -15.11 14.67 -15.35
CA LYS A 156 -14.44 15.14 -16.58
C LYS A 156 -15.21 14.80 -17.86
N THR A 157 -16.31 15.51 -18.07
CA THR A 157 -16.70 15.97 -19.40
C THR A 157 -16.00 17.32 -19.65
N ASN A 158 -14.84 17.24 -20.34
CA ASN A 158 -13.91 18.23 -20.95
C ASN A 158 -14.20 19.76 -20.95
N PRO A 159 -13.17 20.66 -21.10
CA PRO A 159 -11.87 20.43 -21.76
C PRO A 159 -10.59 20.98 -21.08
N ILE A 160 -9.45 20.47 -21.57
CA ILE A 160 -8.08 21.02 -21.63
C ILE A 160 -7.67 21.93 -20.47
N ARG A 161 -6.85 21.39 -19.58
CA ARG A 161 -6.24 22.18 -18.52
C ARG A 161 -4.77 21.80 -18.41
N THR A 162 -3.95 22.58 -19.12
CA THR A 162 -2.50 22.63 -18.97
C THR A 162 -2.19 23.01 -17.52
N TYR A 163 -1.56 22.10 -16.77
CA TYR A 163 -1.16 22.39 -15.40
C TYR A 163 0.33 22.23 -15.20
N ALA A 164 0.91 23.34 -14.75
CA ALA A 164 2.32 23.53 -14.48
C ALA A 164 2.82 22.64 -13.33
N TYR A 165 4.05 22.14 -13.52
CA TYR A 165 4.82 21.29 -12.62
C TYR A 165 5.01 21.87 -11.22
N LYS A 166 4.63 21.13 -10.16
CA LYS A 166 5.17 21.27 -8.79
C LYS A 166 5.21 19.94 -8.00
N LYS A 167 6.45 19.47 -7.81
CA LYS A 167 7.10 18.83 -6.64
C LYS A 167 6.44 17.62 -5.92
N HIS A 168 7.07 16.45 -6.11
CA HIS A 168 7.11 15.22 -5.29
C HIS A 168 6.02 15.03 -4.22
N GLN A 169 4.95 14.31 -4.58
CA GLN A 169 3.97 13.77 -3.65
C GLN A 169 4.47 12.43 -3.09
N ASN A 170 4.35 12.23 -1.77
CA ASN A 170 4.74 11.00 -1.08
C ASN A 170 3.47 10.18 -0.81
N ILE A 171 3.54 8.85 -0.94
CA ILE A 171 2.45 7.96 -0.50
C ILE A 171 2.70 7.59 0.95
N LEU A 172 1.66 7.70 1.75
CA LEU A 172 1.65 7.11 3.07
C LEU A 172 1.13 5.67 2.94
N ILE A 173 1.98 4.69 3.18
CA ILE A 173 1.46 3.34 3.43
C ILE A 173 1.02 3.34 4.89
N SER A 174 -0.28 3.44 5.13
CA SER A 174 -0.82 3.21 6.47
C SER A 174 -0.96 1.72 6.69
N ARG A 175 -0.18 1.21 7.64
CA ARG A 175 -0.47 -0.10 8.22
C ARG A 175 -1.61 0.12 9.20
N LYS A 176 -2.86 -0.19 8.83
CA LYS A 176 -3.88 -0.40 9.84
C LYS A 176 -3.76 -1.84 10.33
N MET A 177 -2.92 -2.03 11.35
CA MET A 177 -2.85 -3.31 12.05
C MET A 177 -4.14 -3.46 12.85
N HIS A 178 -5.11 -4.15 12.26
CA HIS A 178 -6.14 -4.82 13.04
C HIS A 178 -5.60 -6.18 13.45
N ILE A 179 -5.54 -6.38 14.76
CA ILE A 179 -5.08 -7.57 15.46
C ILE A 179 -6.27 -8.16 16.19
#